data_AF-A0A928WD65-F1
#
_entry.id   AF-A0A928WD65-F1
#
_cell.length_a   1.000
_cell.length_b   1.000
_cell.length_c   1.000
_cell.angle_alpha   90.00
_cell.angle_beta   90.00
_cell.angle_gamma   90.00
#
_symmetry.space_group_name_H-M   'P 1'
#
loop_
_entity.id
_entity.type
_entity.pdbx_description
1 polymer ?
#
loop_
_entity_poly.entity_id
_entity_poly.type
_entity_poly.pdbx_seq_one_letter_code
_entity_poly.pdbx_strand_id
1 'polypeptide(L)'
;MNQSPLEYLRHSSETINPAIVTARKIQHLELSGQVTPEMMAELAKEAKAAIAQGKQAITNYNHSLQRLKSANSQPNCIPWGI
;
A
#
# COMPACT_ATOMS: atom_id res chain seq x y z
N MET A 1 6.69 5.47 -20.28
CA MET A 1 5.32 5.96 -20.04
C MET A 1 5.31 6.56 -18.63
N ASN A 2 5.32 7.88 -18.52
CA ASN A 2 5.29 8.57 -17.22
C ASN A 2 3.83 8.83 -16.85
N GLN A 3 3.12 7.79 -16.40
CA GLN A 3 1.83 8.01 -15.75
C GLN A 3 2.07 8.85 -14.50
N SER A 4 1.27 9.90 -14.31
CA SER A 4 1.32 10.64 -13.06
C SER A 4 1.02 9.67 -11.91
N PRO A 5 1.57 9.89 -10.69
CA PRO A 5 1.27 9.03 -9.55
C PRO A 5 -0.24 8.85 -9.33
N LEU A 6 -1.04 9.88 -9.60
CA LEU A 6 -2.51 9.82 -9.55
C LEU A 6 -3.13 8.91 -10.61
N GLU A 7 -2.63 8.94 -11.85
CA GLU A 7 -3.12 8.04 -12.91
C GLU A 7 -2.76 6.59 -12.63
N TYR A 8 -1.55 6.32 -12.16
CA TYR A 8 -1.13 4.99 -11.77
C TYR A 8 -2.03 4.43 -10.66
N LEU A 9 -2.31 5.24 -9.63
CA LEU A 9 -3.23 4.88 -8.55
C LEU A 9 -4.64 4.61 -9.09
N ARG A 10 -5.14 5.43 -10.04
CA ARG A 10 -6.47 5.24 -10.63
C ARG A 10 -6.62 3.89 -11.34
N HIS A 11 -5.56 3.43 -12.01
CA HIS A 11 -5.53 2.19 -12.77
C HIS A 11 -5.04 0.98 -11.96
N SER A 12 -4.60 1.18 -10.72
CA SER A 12 -4.20 0.11 -9.83
C SER A 12 -5.42 -0.70 -9.38
N SER A 13 -5.27 -2.03 -9.37
CA SER A 13 -6.27 -2.94 -8.80
C SER A 13 -6.60 -2.51 -7.37
N GLU A 14 -7.87 -2.59 -6.97
CA GLU A 14 -8.34 -2.23 -5.61
C GLU A 14 -7.60 -3.00 -4.51
N THR A 15 -7.04 -4.17 -4.82
CA THR A 15 -6.19 -4.96 -3.94
C THR A 15 -4.80 -4.37 -3.66
N ILE A 16 -4.32 -3.39 -4.43
CA ILE A 16 -2.93 -2.91 -4.36
C ILE A 16 -2.78 -1.69 -3.44
N ASN A 17 -3.85 -0.92 -3.19
CA ASN A 17 -3.75 0.23 -2.30
C ASN A 17 -5.03 0.46 -1.48
N PRO A 18 -5.06 0.01 -0.21
CA PRO A 18 -6.22 0.19 0.66
C PRO A 18 -6.62 1.66 0.82
N ALA A 19 -5.70 2.62 0.69
CA ALA A 19 -6.03 4.04 0.76
C ALA A 19 -6.92 4.51 -0.42
N ILE A 20 -6.77 3.92 -1.61
CA ILE A 20 -7.63 4.24 -2.77
C ILE A 20 -9.03 3.68 -2.57
N VAL A 21 -9.14 2.46 -2.03
CA VAL A 21 -10.43 1.83 -1.72
C VAL A 21 -11.18 2.66 -0.69
N THR A 22 -10.49 3.09 0.38
CA THR A 22 -11.09 3.97 1.39
C THR A 22 -11.50 5.32 0.78
N ALA A 23 -10.68 5.92 -0.09
CA ALA A 23 -11.03 7.18 -0.75
C ALA A 23 -12.26 7.07 -1.66
N ARG A 24 -12.39 6.00 -2.45
CA ARG A 24 -13.60 5.74 -3.27
C ARG A 24 -14.83 5.51 -2.40
N LYS A 25 -14.67 4.80 -1.29
CA LYS A 25 -15.75 4.54 -0.34
C LYS A 25 -16.27 5.84 0.28
N ILE A 26 -15.38 6.75 0.68
CA ILE A 26 -15.73 8.10 1.16
C ILE A 26 -16.49 8.87 0.07
N GLN A 27 -15.93 8.92 -1.15
CA GLN A 27 -16.53 9.66 -2.26
C GLN A 27 -17.93 9.13 -2.63
N HIS A 28 -18.12 7.81 -2.60
CA HIS A 28 -19.43 7.19 -2.84
C HIS A 28 -20.45 7.54 -1.75
N LEU A 29 -20.03 7.54 -0.49
CA LEU A 29 -20.89 7.88 0.65
C LEU A 29 -21.27 9.38 0.61
N GLU A 30 -20.34 10.27 0.27
CA GLU A 30 -20.62 11.70 0.07
C GLU A 30 -21.67 11.93 -1.03
N LEU A 31 -21.55 11.22 -2.15
CA LEU A 31 -22.48 11.32 -3.29
C LEU A 31 -23.88 10.76 -2.98
N SER A 32 -23.98 9.77 -2.07
CA SER A 32 -25.27 9.18 -1.68
C SER A 32 -26.00 9.99 -0.60
N GLY A 33 -25.38 11.03 -0.04
CA GLY A 33 -25.95 11.87 1.01
C GLY A 33 -26.16 11.13 2.35
N GLN A 34 -25.64 9.91 2.50
CA GLN A 34 -25.76 9.08 3.70
C GLN A 34 -24.47 9.07 4.51
N VAL A 35 -23.89 10.25 4.73
CA VAL A 35 -22.67 10.40 5.54
C VAL A 35 -23.04 10.96 6.89
N THR A 36 -22.98 10.13 7.93
CA THR A 36 -23.03 10.65 9.30
C THR A 36 -21.61 11.03 9.76
N PRO A 37 -21.48 11.98 10.71
CA PRO A 37 -20.18 12.33 11.29
C PRO A 37 -19.41 11.13 11.87
N GLU A 38 -20.14 10.15 12.42
CA GLU A 38 -19.57 8.93 12.99
C GLU A 38 -18.94 8.06 11.90
N MET A 39 -19.61 7.89 10.75
CA MET A 39 -19.08 7.17 9.59
C MET A 39 -17.83 7.84 9.02
N MET A 40 -17.80 9.18 8.97
CA MET A 40 -16.59 9.93 8.56
C MET A 40 -15.42 9.72 9.53
N ALA A 41 -15.69 9.66 10.83
CA ALA A 41 -14.65 9.41 11.83
C ALA A 41 -14.06 8.00 11.69
N GLU A 42 -14.89 6.99 11.42
CA GLU A 42 -14.41 5.63 11.15
C GLU A 42 -13.60 5.55 9.85
N LEU A 43 -14.07 6.15 8.76
CA LEU A 43 -13.34 6.19 7.50
C LEU A 43 -11.99 6.91 7.62
N ALA A 44 -11.94 8.01 8.39
CA ALA A 44 -10.69 8.70 8.68
C ALA A 44 -9.71 7.84 9.49
N LYS A 45 -10.22 7.01 10.42
CA LYS A 45 -9.42 6.05 11.19
C LYS A 45 -8.88 4.94 10.29
N GLU A 46 -9.72 4.36 9.43
CA GLU A 46 -9.32 3.35 8.44
C GLU A 46 -8.24 3.89 7.50
N ALA A 47 -8.42 5.10 6.96
CA ALA A 47 -7.45 5.73 6.07
C ALA A 47 -6.09 5.95 6.76
N LYS A 48 -6.08 6.43 8.01
CA LYS A 48 -4.85 6.60 8.80
C LYS A 48 -4.15 5.26 9.04
N ALA A 49 -4.90 4.20 9.35
CA ALA A 49 -4.35 2.87 9.54
C ALA A 49 -3.73 2.31 8.25
N ALA A 50 -4.41 2.45 7.12
CA ALA A 50 -3.89 2.03 5.81
C ALA A 50 -2.60 2.77 5.44
N ILE A 51 -2.51 4.08 5.68
CA ILE A 51 -1.29 4.86 5.46
C ILE A 51 -0.14 4.36 6.36
N ALA A 52 -0.42 4.07 7.63
CA ALA A 52 0.58 3.55 8.56
C ALA A 52 1.11 2.18 8.11
N GLN A 53 0.22 1.28 7.68
CA GLN A 53 0.59 -0.03 7.13
C GLN A 53 1.45 0.11 5.86
N GLY A 54 1.07 1.01 4.94
CA GLY A 54 1.85 1.29 3.74
C GLY A 54 3.27 1.79 4.06
N LYS A 55 3.41 2.71 5.02
CA LYS A 55 4.72 3.19 5.48
C LYS A 55 5.56 2.06 6.07
N GLN A 56 4.97 1.19 6.88
CA GLN A 56 5.68 0.05 7.45
C GLN A 56 6.14 -0.95 6.37
N ALA A 57 5.29 -1.22 5.38
CA ALA A 57 5.63 -2.11 4.26
C ALA A 57 6.82 -1.57 3.46
N ILE A 58 6.88 -0.26 3.19
CA ILE A 58 8.02 0.40 2.52
C ILE A 58 9.29 0.26 3.36
N THR A 59 9.21 0.49 4.67
CA THR A 59 10.36 0.32 5.59
C THR A 59 10.87 -1.13 5.57
N ASN A 60 9.97 -2.11 5.66
CA ASN A 60 10.32 -3.53 5.60
C ASN A 60 10.97 -3.90 4.26
N TYR A 61 10.42 -3.40 3.16
CA TYR A 61 10.99 -3.59 1.82
C TYR A 61 12.42 -3.03 1.73
N ASN A 62 12.64 -1.78 2.18
CA ASN A 62 13.96 -1.16 2.16
C ASN A 62 14.98 -1.92 3.02
N HIS A 63 14.55 -2.40 4.18
CA HIS A 63 15.39 -3.24 5.04
C HIS A 63 15.76 -4.57 4.36
N SER A 64 14.79 -5.26 3.76
CA SER A 64 15.03 -6.48 2.98
C SER A 64 15.96 -6.23 1.79
N LEU A 65 15.80 -5.11 1.08
CA LEU A 65 16.66 -4.72 -0.04
C LEU A 65 18.08 -4.44 0.43
N GLN A 66 18.26 -3.74 1.56
CA GLN A 66 19.59 -3.53 2.14
C GLN A 66 20.22 -4.85 2.56
N ARG A 67 19.48 -5.74 3.24
CA ARG A 67 19.98 -7.09 3.56
C ARG A 67 20.40 -7.86 2.32
N LEU A 68 19.66 -7.77 1.22
CA LEU A 68 20.02 -8.42 -0.04
C LEU A 68 21.29 -7.82 -0.67
N LYS A 69 21.44 -6.49 -0.62
CA LYS A 69 22.65 -5.80 -1.12
C LYS A 69 23.89 -6.10 -0.27
N SER A 70 23.70 -6.23 1.04
CA SER A 70 24.77 -6.53 2.00
C SER A 70 25.04 -8.02 2.16
N ALA A 71 24.13 -8.88 1.68
CA ALA A 71 24.42 -10.29 1.52
C ALA A 71 25.52 -10.39 0.46
N ASN A 72 26.75 -10.65 0.90
CA ASN A 72 27.82 -11.07 -0.01
C ASN A 72 27.24 -12.20 -0.86
N SER A 73 27.16 -11.97 -2.18
CA SER A 73 27.01 -13.04 -3.15
C SER A 73 28.14 -14.00 -2.84
N GLN A 74 27.88 -15.07 -2.09
CA GLN A 74 28.80 -16.17 -2.00
C GLN A 74 28.70 -16.85 -3.37
N PRO A 75 29.72 -16.73 -4.23
CA PRO A 75 29.73 -17.49 -5.45
C PRO A 75 29.93 -18.94 -5.00
N ASN A 76 28.85 -19.73 -4.95
CA ASN A 76 28.80 -21.21 -4.90
C ASN A 76 27.69 -21.84 -4.04
N CYS A 77 26.71 -21.09 -3.51
CA CYS A 77 25.53 -21.74 -2.92
C CYS A 77 24.50 -22.11 -3.99
N ILE A 78 24.86 -23.03 -4.89
CA ILE A 78 23.85 -23.87 -5.56
C ILE A 78 23.37 -24.85 -4.48
N PRO A 79 22.08 -24.91 -4.13
CA PRO A 79 21.58 -25.95 -3.26
C PRO A 79 21.68 -27.26 -4.05
N TRP A 80 22.78 -27.98 -3.89
CA TRP A 80 22.83 -29.38 -4.28
C TRP A 80 21.87 -30.10 -3.34
N GLY A 81 20.67 -30.38 -3.85
CA GLY A 81 19.75 -31.31 -3.23
C GLY A 81 20.50 -32.60 -2.96
N ILE A 82 20.63 -32.93 -1.68
CA ILE A 82 20.93 -34.27 -1.19
C ILE A 82 19.64 -34.83 -0.62
#